data_AF-A0A919LPJ4-F1
#
_entry.id   AF-A0A919LPJ4-F1
#
_cell.length_a   1.000
_cell.length_b   1.000
_cell.length_c   1.000
_cell.angle_alpha   90.00
_cell.angle_beta   90.00
_cell.angle_gamma   90.00
#
_symmetry.space_group_name_H-M   'P 1'
#
loop_
_entity.id
_entity.type
_entity.pdbx_description
1 polymer ?
#
loop_
_entity_poly.entity_id
_entity_poly.type
_entity_poly.pdbx_seq_one_letter_code
_entity_poly.pdbx_strand_id
1 'polypeptide(L)'
;MAESFDGDTVSTCDAPGDVDLPGPRRRPLRRMRSTTRSFTIGEAKGHLTVALTAQGTPAEVMIRMAKQGSTLAGMLDAFSSTLTRGLRQGVPLKVFIGDYVGMRFEPAGLTNDAEIRRASSVMDYAGRRLALDYLPYEERVALNVLNAEERRTKETVDVLGDWVWTDLMGLSMSAAPGVDRRN
;
A
#
# COMPACT_ATOMS: atom_id res chain seq x y z
N MET A 1 -19.04 -45.37 -28.45
CA MET A 1 -18.96 -43.96 -28.02
C MET A 1 -18.25 -43.94 -26.66
N ALA A 2 -17.00 -43.48 -26.67
CA ALA A 2 -16.09 -43.11 -25.57
C ALA A 2 -14.67 -43.59 -25.95
N GLU A 3 -13.89 -42.67 -26.51
CA GLU A 3 -12.51 -42.89 -26.96
C GLU A 3 -11.54 -42.93 -25.79
N SER A 4 -10.64 -43.91 -25.84
CA SER A 4 -9.43 -44.07 -25.05
C SER A 4 -8.36 -43.09 -25.54
N PHE A 5 -7.81 -42.27 -24.64
CA PHE A 5 -6.60 -41.49 -24.90
C PHE A 5 -5.44 -42.10 -24.11
N ASP A 6 -4.70 -42.96 -24.81
CA ASP A 6 -3.34 -43.37 -24.47
C ASP A 6 -2.35 -42.41 -25.15
N GLY A 7 -1.30 -42.03 -24.42
CA GLY A 7 -0.05 -41.52 -24.97
C GLY A 7 0.11 -40.01 -24.89
N ASP A 8 1.04 -39.56 -24.04
CA ASP A 8 1.95 -38.51 -24.49
C ASP A 8 3.38 -38.81 -24.08
N THR A 9 4.17 -38.87 -25.14
CA THR A 9 5.57 -39.26 -25.26
C THR A 9 6.46 -38.13 -24.77
N VAL A 10 7.56 -38.47 -24.08
CA VAL A 10 8.66 -37.54 -23.79
C VAL A 10 9.22 -37.03 -25.12
N SER A 11 8.96 -35.76 -25.45
CA SER A 11 9.55 -35.09 -26.60
C SER A 11 10.77 -34.28 -26.14
N THR A 12 11.95 -34.87 -26.34
CA THR A 12 13.21 -34.14 -26.43
C THR A 12 13.17 -33.24 -27.66
N CYS A 13 13.19 -31.92 -27.44
CA CYS A 13 13.51 -30.96 -28.49
C CYS A 13 15.02 -30.68 -28.44
N ASP A 14 15.74 -31.25 -29.40
CA ASP A 14 17.07 -30.80 -29.79
C ASP A 14 17.00 -29.32 -30.21
N ALA A 15 17.86 -28.48 -29.61
CA ALA A 15 17.99 -27.08 -29.97
C ALA A 15 18.90 -26.93 -31.21
N PRO A 16 18.48 -26.22 -32.26
CA PRO A 16 19.37 -25.92 -33.38
C PRO A 16 20.33 -24.78 -33.02
N GLY A 17 21.62 -25.01 -33.30
CA GLY A 17 22.66 -24.06 -33.70
C GLY A 17 22.75 -22.71 -32.98
N ASP A 18 23.84 -22.52 -32.23
CA ASP A 18 24.31 -21.23 -31.73
C ASP A 18 24.39 -20.18 -32.84
N VAL A 19 23.40 -19.30 -32.90
CA VAL A 19 23.52 -17.98 -33.51
C VAL A 19 23.98 -17.02 -32.43
N ASP A 20 25.26 -16.64 -32.48
CA ASP A 20 25.87 -15.60 -31.64
C ASP A 20 25.27 -14.23 -32.01
N LEU A 21 24.04 -13.99 -31.53
CA LEU A 21 23.45 -12.66 -31.53
C LEU A 21 24.18 -11.84 -30.46
N PRO A 22 24.73 -10.65 -30.79
CA PRO A 22 25.37 -9.80 -29.80
C PRO A 22 24.32 -9.40 -28.76
N GLY A 23 24.29 -10.12 -27.64
CA GLY A 23 23.33 -9.92 -26.58
C GLY A 23 23.41 -8.46 -26.12
N PRO A 24 22.27 -7.78 -25.91
CA PRO A 24 22.28 -6.41 -25.42
C PRO A 24 23.12 -6.41 -24.15
N ARG A 25 24.26 -5.70 -24.18
CA ARG A 25 25.13 -5.51 -23.03
C ARG A 25 24.21 -5.11 -21.89
N ARG A 26 23.96 -6.02 -20.94
CA ARG A 26 23.16 -5.74 -19.75
C ARG A 26 23.93 -4.64 -19.04
N ARG A 27 23.54 -3.40 -19.32
CA ARG A 27 24.08 -2.22 -18.64
C ARG A 27 23.90 -2.57 -17.17
N PRO A 28 24.99 -2.71 -16.39
CA PRO A 28 24.85 -3.06 -14.99
C PRO A 28 23.87 -2.05 -14.41
N LEU A 29 22.75 -2.55 -13.87
CA LEU A 29 21.74 -1.71 -13.25
C LEU A 29 22.50 -0.85 -12.26
N ARG A 30 22.59 0.45 -12.56
CA ARG A 30 23.24 1.44 -11.72
C ARG A 30 22.71 1.21 -10.32
N ARG A 31 23.57 0.85 -9.36
CA ARG A 31 23.14 0.48 -8.00
C ARG A 31 22.24 1.60 -7.47
N MET A 32 20.95 1.30 -7.43
CA MET A 32 19.96 2.23 -6.92
C MET A 32 20.10 2.28 -5.41
N ARG A 33 19.92 3.46 -4.81
CA ARG A 33 19.86 3.54 -3.35
C ARG A 33 18.58 2.85 -2.91
N SER A 34 18.68 1.86 -2.04
CA SER A 34 17.52 1.15 -1.50
C SER A 34 17.40 1.37 0.01
N THR A 35 16.16 1.41 0.46
CA THR A 35 15.80 1.45 1.87
C THR A 35 14.96 0.23 2.18
N THR A 36 15.40 -0.56 3.16
CA THR A 36 14.68 -1.75 3.63
C THR A 36 14.11 -1.47 5.01
N ARG A 37 12.82 -1.72 5.20
CA ARG A 37 12.13 -1.62 6.47
C ARG A 37 11.53 -2.97 6.86
N SER A 38 11.91 -3.45 8.02
CA SER A 38 11.30 -4.64 8.63
C SER A 38 9.99 -4.23 9.31
N PHE A 39 8.92 -4.96 9.05
CA PHE A 39 7.62 -4.73 9.65
C PHE A 39 7.05 -6.02 10.22
N THR A 40 6.15 -5.86 11.18
CA THR A 40 5.33 -6.94 11.74
C THR A 40 3.88 -6.53 11.60
N ILE A 41 3.00 -7.43 11.16
CA ILE A 41 1.54 -7.22 11.09
C ILE A 41 0.89 -8.43 11.76
N GLY A 42 0.25 -8.21 12.91
CA GLY A 42 -0.17 -9.28 13.78
C GLY A 42 1.04 -10.12 14.21
N GLU A 43 1.06 -11.40 13.85
CA GLU A 43 2.21 -12.30 14.10
C GLU A 43 3.15 -12.42 12.90
N ALA A 44 2.75 -11.90 11.74
CA ALA A 44 3.46 -12.08 10.50
C ALA A 44 4.57 -11.03 10.35
N LYS A 45 5.80 -11.48 10.07
CA LYS A 45 6.97 -10.61 9.86
C LYS A 45 7.30 -10.50 8.38
N GLY A 46 7.65 -9.31 7.94
CA GLY A 46 8.03 -9.03 6.56
C GLY A 46 9.03 -7.90 6.42
N HIS A 47 9.46 -7.69 5.18
CA HIS A 47 10.36 -6.63 4.78
C HIS A 47 9.78 -5.90 3.56
N LEU A 48 9.76 -4.58 3.64
CA LEU A 48 9.45 -3.68 2.55
C LEU A 48 10.75 -3.04 2.10
N THR A 49 11.15 -3.27 0.86
CA THR A 49 12.34 -2.66 0.26
C THR A 49 11.91 -1.74 -0.86
N VAL A 50 12.38 -0.50 -0.82
CA VAL A 50 12.12 0.51 -1.86
C VAL A 50 13.43 0.95 -2.44
N ALA A 51 13.60 0.82 -3.76
CA ALA A 51 14.74 1.35 -4.48
C ALA A 51 14.37 2.69 -5.14
N LEU A 52 15.26 3.67 -5.01
CA LEU A 52 15.06 5.04 -5.48
C LEU A 52 15.83 5.31 -6.77
N THR A 53 15.22 6.10 -7.66
CA THR A 53 15.92 6.73 -8.77
C THR A 53 16.98 7.71 -8.26
N ALA A 54 17.80 8.24 -9.18
CA ALA A 54 18.78 9.26 -8.80
C ALA A 54 18.15 10.59 -8.35
N GLN A 55 16.84 10.75 -8.58
CA GLN A 55 16.02 11.92 -8.31
C GLN A 55 15.24 11.73 -7.01
N GLY A 56 15.44 10.62 -6.30
CA GLY A 56 14.79 10.33 -5.02
C GLY A 56 13.37 9.77 -5.15
N THR A 57 12.87 9.54 -6.37
CA THR A 57 11.55 8.93 -6.58
C THR A 57 11.61 7.41 -6.49
N PRO A 58 10.60 6.73 -5.92
CA PRO A 58 10.52 5.27 -5.90
C PRO A 58 10.49 4.68 -7.31
N ALA A 59 11.40 3.75 -7.57
CA ALA A 59 11.53 3.05 -8.85
C ALA A 59 11.17 1.56 -8.75
N GLU A 60 11.45 0.95 -7.61
CA GLU A 60 11.17 -0.46 -7.35
C GLU A 60 10.65 -0.62 -5.94
N VAL A 61 9.67 -1.50 -5.80
CA VAL A 61 9.06 -1.84 -4.52
C VAL A 61 9.03 -3.36 -4.42
N MET A 62 9.61 -3.89 -3.36
CA MET A 62 9.71 -5.31 -3.10
C MET A 62 9.13 -5.61 -1.73
N ILE A 63 8.21 -6.57 -1.67
CA ILE A 63 7.55 -7.00 -0.45
C ILE A 63 7.90 -8.47 -0.23
N ARG A 64 8.46 -8.78 0.93
CA ARG A 64 8.84 -10.14 1.33
C ARG A 64 8.24 -10.47 2.70
N MET A 65 7.83 -11.72 2.89
CA MET A 65 7.33 -12.24 4.16
C MET A 65 8.23 -13.38 4.63
N ALA A 66 8.54 -13.43 5.93
CA ALA A 66 9.52 -14.35 6.50
C ALA A 66 8.99 -15.78 6.72
N LYS A 67 7.70 -15.94 7.01
CA LYS A 67 7.08 -17.23 7.37
C LYS A 67 5.72 -17.41 6.70
N GLN A 68 5.68 -17.35 5.37
CA GLN A 68 4.45 -17.59 4.62
C GLN A 68 4.62 -18.76 3.66
N GLY A 69 3.52 -19.46 3.39
CA GLY A 69 3.50 -20.54 2.40
C GLY A 69 3.96 -20.06 1.02
N SER A 70 4.46 -20.99 0.20
CA SER A 70 5.01 -20.70 -1.14
C SER A 70 4.02 -19.97 -2.05
N THR A 71 2.72 -20.24 -1.91
CA THR A 71 1.66 -19.56 -2.67
C THR A 71 1.63 -18.05 -2.40
N LEU A 72 1.59 -17.64 -1.13
CA LEU A 72 1.55 -16.21 -0.79
C LEU A 72 2.88 -15.52 -1.10
N ALA A 73 4.01 -16.20 -0.84
CA ALA A 73 5.32 -15.68 -1.20
C ALA A 73 5.47 -15.43 -2.71
N GLY A 74 4.98 -16.36 -3.54
CA GLY A 74 4.97 -16.22 -5.00
C GLY A 74 4.05 -15.10 -5.49
N MET A 75 2.85 -14.97 -4.90
CA MET A 75 1.93 -13.88 -5.24
C MET A 75 2.52 -12.51 -4.89
N LEU A 76 3.15 -12.37 -3.73
CA LEU A 76 3.83 -11.13 -3.33
C LEU A 76 5.03 -10.81 -4.21
N ASP A 77 5.75 -11.82 -4.70
CA ASP A 77 6.87 -11.65 -5.62
C ASP A 77 6.42 -11.18 -7.01
N ALA A 78 5.39 -11.82 -7.56
CA ALA A 78 4.77 -11.42 -8.82
C ALA A 78 4.18 -10.00 -8.73
N PHE A 79 3.56 -9.69 -7.59
CA PHE A 79 3.01 -8.38 -7.32
C PHE A 79 4.12 -7.31 -7.22
N SER A 80 5.17 -7.57 -6.46
CA SER A 80 6.36 -6.69 -6.36
C SER A 80 6.99 -6.43 -7.74
N SER A 81 7.07 -7.46 -8.56
CA SER A 81 7.57 -7.37 -9.94
C SER A 81 6.67 -6.50 -10.82
N THR A 82 5.35 -6.60 -10.65
CA THR A 82 4.35 -5.79 -11.36
C THR A 82 4.46 -4.32 -10.98
N LEU A 83 4.53 -4.01 -9.68
CA LEU A 83 4.76 -2.64 -9.19
C LEU A 83 6.05 -2.05 -9.75
N THR A 84 7.13 -2.80 -9.64
CA THR A 84 8.44 -2.37 -10.12
C THR A 84 8.42 -2.10 -11.63
N ARG A 85 7.72 -2.93 -12.41
CA ARG A 85 7.55 -2.69 -13.84
C ARG A 85 6.73 -1.43 -14.11
N GLY A 86 5.62 -1.22 -13.40
CA GLY A 86 4.75 -0.06 -13.56
C GLY A 86 5.45 1.25 -13.22
N LEU A 87 6.18 1.30 -12.10
CA LEU A 87 6.97 2.47 -11.70
C LEU A 87 8.05 2.82 -12.73
N ARG A 88 8.74 1.82 -13.27
CA ARG A 88 9.74 2.02 -14.34
C ARG A 88 9.12 2.50 -15.66
N GLN A 89 7.84 2.23 -15.90
CA GLN A 89 7.10 2.72 -17.08
C GLN A 89 6.49 4.12 -16.87
N GLY A 90 6.66 4.72 -15.69
CA GLY A 90 6.21 6.09 -15.40
C GLY A 90 4.82 6.18 -14.79
N VAL A 91 4.22 5.07 -14.34
CA VAL A 91 2.95 5.11 -13.61
C VAL A 91 3.17 5.84 -12.27
N PRO A 92 2.36 6.87 -11.94
CA PRO A 92 2.51 7.58 -10.68
C PRO A 92 2.27 6.67 -9.48
N LEU A 93 3.15 6.75 -8.48
CA LEU A 93 3.08 5.93 -7.27
C LEU A 93 1.72 6.01 -6.56
N LYS A 94 1.09 7.19 -6.55
CA LYS A 94 -0.20 7.42 -5.89
C LYS A 94 -1.33 6.56 -6.44
N VAL A 95 -1.28 6.18 -7.72
CA VAL A 95 -2.29 5.31 -8.35
C VAL A 95 -2.27 3.95 -7.69
N PHE A 96 -1.08 3.34 -7.59
CA PHE A 96 -0.91 2.07 -6.91
C PHE A 96 -1.29 2.14 -5.43
N ILE A 97 -0.90 3.21 -4.73
CA ILE A 97 -1.25 3.37 -3.32
C ILE A 97 -2.76 3.43 -3.13
N GLY A 98 -3.48 4.17 -3.98
CA GLY A 98 -4.94 4.27 -3.92
C GLY A 98 -5.64 2.91 -4.04
N ASP A 99 -5.09 1.99 -4.82
CA ASP A 99 -5.65 0.64 -4.97
C ASP A 99 -5.43 -0.24 -3.73
N TYR A 100 -4.40 0.02 -2.92
CA TYR A 100 -4.02 -0.86 -1.80
C TYR A 100 -4.51 -0.35 -0.44
N VAL A 101 -4.64 0.96 -0.29
CA VAL A 101 -5.13 1.55 0.96
C VAL A 101 -6.56 1.07 1.20
N GLY A 102 -6.77 0.42 2.35
CA GLY A 102 -8.08 -0.15 2.72
C GLY A 102 -8.32 -1.58 2.24
N MET A 103 -7.40 -2.19 1.46
CA MET A 103 -7.48 -3.61 1.12
C MET A 103 -7.43 -4.49 2.38
N ARG A 104 -8.27 -5.53 2.39
CA ARG A 104 -8.45 -6.43 3.55
C ARG A 104 -8.18 -7.87 3.16
N PHE A 105 -7.16 -8.46 3.76
CA PHE A 105 -6.86 -9.89 3.69
C PHE A 105 -5.78 -10.23 4.74
N GLU A 106 -5.68 -11.51 5.10
CA GLU A 106 -4.70 -11.98 6.09
C GLU A 106 -3.29 -12.07 5.50
N PRO A 107 -2.24 -11.63 6.22
CA PRO A 107 -2.24 -11.23 7.63
C PRO A 107 -2.70 -9.78 7.88
N ALA A 108 -3.54 -9.60 8.90
CA ALA A 108 -4.00 -8.31 9.40
C ALA A 108 -3.76 -8.14 10.91
N GLY A 109 -3.62 -6.91 11.40
CA GLY A 109 -3.50 -6.66 12.83
C GLY A 109 -2.64 -5.46 13.22
N LEU A 110 -2.18 -5.48 14.48
CA LEU A 110 -1.29 -4.47 15.03
C LEU A 110 0.06 -4.52 14.34
N THR A 111 0.69 -3.36 14.15
CA THR A 111 2.03 -3.28 13.57
C THR A 111 3.04 -2.73 14.57
N ASN A 112 4.32 -2.88 14.24
CA ASN A 112 5.44 -2.28 14.96
C ASN A 112 5.79 -0.85 14.48
N ASP A 113 5.03 -0.29 13.54
CA ASP A 113 5.22 1.07 13.03
C ASP A 113 4.34 2.05 13.82
N ALA A 114 4.96 3.07 14.43
CA ALA A 114 4.26 4.05 15.25
C ALA A 114 3.24 4.88 14.45
N GLU A 115 3.52 5.12 13.16
CA GLU A 115 2.65 5.89 12.27
C GLU A 115 1.44 5.06 11.81
N ILE A 116 1.64 3.75 11.65
CA ILE A 116 0.64 2.81 11.13
C ILE A 116 0.33 1.75 12.18
N ARG A 117 -0.30 2.14 13.29
CA ARG A 117 -0.58 1.24 14.43
C ARG A 117 -1.29 -0.07 14.06
N ARG A 118 -2.20 -0.05 13.08
CA ARG A 118 -2.95 -1.22 12.62
C ARG A 118 -3.07 -1.19 11.10
N ALA A 119 -2.90 -2.35 10.47
CA ALA A 119 -3.09 -2.55 9.05
C ALA A 119 -4.13 -3.66 8.81
N SER A 120 -4.93 -3.51 7.74
CA SER A 120 -5.93 -4.52 7.34
C SER A 120 -5.40 -5.57 6.37
N SER A 121 -4.17 -5.39 5.89
CA SER A 121 -3.42 -6.37 5.10
C SER A 121 -1.95 -5.95 4.97
N VAL A 122 -1.10 -6.83 4.44
CA VAL A 122 0.28 -6.49 4.04
C VAL A 122 0.32 -5.37 3.01
N MET A 123 -0.64 -5.38 2.08
CA MET A 123 -0.72 -4.42 0.98
C MET A 123 -1.19 -3.05 1.46
N ASP A 124 -2.17 -3.03 2.36
CA ASP A 124 -2.62 -1.83 3.04
C ASP A 124 -1.47 -1.20 3.85
N TYR A 125 -0.68 -2.00 4.58
CA TYR A 125 0.51 -1.50 5.27
C TYR A 125 1.53 -0.91 4.28
N ALA A 126 1.88 -1.65 3.22
CA ALA A 126 2.86 -1.20 2.23
C ALA A 126 2.41 0.10 1.54
N GLY A 127 1.15 0.18 1.11
CA GLY A 127 0.56 1.38 0.50
C GLY A 127 0.63 2.59 1.44
N ARG A 128 0.18 2.45 2.69
CA ARG A 128 0.22 3.53 3.67
C ARG A 128 1.65 3.95 4.00
N ARG A 129 2.60 3.01 4.11
CA ARG A 129 4.00 3.32 4.39
C ARG A 129 4.65 4.07 3.24
N LEU A 130 4.41 3.63 2.00
CA LEU A 130 4.87 4.33 0.80
C LEU A 130 4.25 5.73 0.69
N ALA A 131 2.98 5.88 1.05
CA ALA A 131 2.34 7.19 1.08
C ALA A 131 3.04 8.12 2.06
N LEU A 132 3.25 7.68 3.31
CA LEU A 132 3.94 8.46 4.35
C LEU A 132 5.38 8.83 3.96
N ASP A 133 6.10 7.95 3.27
CA ASP A 133 7.50 8.18 2.91
C ASP A 133 7.67 9.06 1.66
N TYR A 134 6.74 9.00 0.70
CA TYR A 134 6.98 9.55 -0.65
C TYR A 134 5.87 10.45 -1.21
N LEU A 135 4.70 10.55 -0.57
CA LEU A 135 3.63 11.43 -1.03
C LEU A 135 3.55 12.72 -0.19
N PRO A 136 3.26 13.87 -0.82
CA PRO A 136 3.00 15.11 -0.11
C PRO A 136 1.70 15.03 0.71
N TYR A 137 1.57 15.86 1.74
CA TYR A 137 0.44 15.87 2.66
C TYR A 137 -0.93 15.87 1.96
N GLU A 138 -1.12 16.75 0.98
CA GLU A 138 -2.40 16.88 0.25
C GLU A 138 -2.85 15.58 -0.42
N GLU A 139 -1.92 14.86 -1.07
CA GLU A 139 -2.24 13.57 -1.70
C GLU A 139 -2.50 12.49 -0.66
N ARG A 140 -1.80 12.53 0.48
CA ARG A 140 -2.03 11.59 1.59
C ARG A 140 -3.42 11.79 2.22
N VAL A 141 -3.85 13.03 2.42
CA VAL A 141 -5.18 13.37 2.94
C VAL A 141 -6.28 12.85 2.01
N ALA A 142 -6.11 13.03 0.69
CA ALA A 142 -7.07 12.53 -0.30
C ALA A 142 -7.23 10.99 -0.26
N LEU A 143 -6.18 10.28 0.14
CA LEU A 143 -6.18 8.82 0.34
C LEU A 143 -6.53 8.40 1.78
N ASN A 144 -6.89 9.35 2.64
CA ASN A 144 -7.13 9.17 4.07
C ASN A 144 -5.95 8.50 4.81
N VAL A 145 -4.72 8.77 4.37
CA VAL A 145 -3.48 8.31 5.00
C VAL A 145 -2.87 9.43 5.83
N LEU A 146 -3.11 9.38 7.13
CA LEU A 146 -2.57 10.37 8.07
C LEU A 146 -1.51 9.74 8.96
N ASN A 147 -0.47 10.50 9.26
CA ASN A 147 0.52 10.14 10.27
C ASN A 147 -0.13 10.13 11.68
N ALA A 148 0.59 9.67 12.70
CA ALA A 148 0.02 9.51 14.04
C ALA A 148 -0.43 10.84 14.67
N GLU A 149 0.29 11.94 14.43
CA GLU A 149 -0.02 13.26 14.98
C GLU A 149 -1.17 13.92 14.23
N GLU A 150 -1.11 13.95 12.89
CA GLU A 150 -2.14 14.45 12.00
C GLU A 150 -3.49 13.78 12.27
N ARG A 151 -3.49 12.47 12.56
CA ARG A 151 -4.70 11.74 12.93
C ARG A 151 -5.27 12.20 14.26
N ARG A 152 -4.45 12.37 15.29
CA ARG A 152 -4.88 12.90 16.61
C ARG A 152 -5.44 14.31 16.48
N THR A 153 -4.77 15.15 15.70
CA THR A 153 -5.23 16.52 15.43
C THR A 153 -6.57 16.49 14.70
N LYS A 154 -6.72 15.67 13.66
CA LYS A 154 -8.00 15.50 12.95
C LYS A 154 -9.09 15.01 13.90
N GLU A 155 -8.84 13.97 14.69
CA GLU A 155 -9.79 13.47 15.70
C GLU A 155 -10.19 14.57 16.70
N THR A 156 -9.23 15.40 17.14
CA THR A 156 -9.50 16.51 18.06
C THR A 156 -10.35 17.59 17.38
N VAL A 157 -10.02 17.95 16.14
CA VAL A 157 -10.76 18.96 15.36
C VAL A 157 -12.18 18.47 15.05
N ASP A 158 -12.35 17.20 14.69
CA ASP A 158 -13.65 16.59 14.42
C ASP A 158 -14.52 16.63 15.69
N VAL A 159 -13.96 16.22 16.84
CA VAL A 159 -14.65 16.30 18.13
C VAL A 159 -15.01 17.74 18.48
N LEU A 160 -14.07 18.68 18.40
CA LEU A 160 -14.33 20.10 18.66
C LEU A 160 -15.42 20.65 17.73
N GLY A 161 -15.41 20.26 16.46
CA GLY A 161 -16.46 20.60 15.50
C GLY A 161 -17.83 20.11 15.95
N ASP A 162 -17.93 18.85 16.37
CA ASP A 162 -19.18 18.27 16.89
C ASP A 162 -19.70 19.02 18.12
N TRP A 163 -18.82 19.42 19.05
CA TRP A 163 -19.19 20.25 20.20
C TRP A 163 -19.71 21.62 19.80
N VAL A 164 -19.00 22.33 18.90
CA VAL A 164 -19.42 23.65 18.41
C VAL A 164 -20.79 23.57 17.72
N TRP A 165 -21.01 22.54 16.90
CA TRP A 165 -22.30 22.30 16.26
C TRP A 165 -23.42 22.01 17.26
N THR A 166 -23.13 21.17 18.27
CA THR A 166 -24.10 20.81 19.31
C THR A 166 -24.50 22.03 20.14
N ASP A 167 -23.54 22.87 20.55
CA ASP A 167 -23.80 24.11 21.30
C ASP A 167 -24.58 25.13 20.47
N LEU A 168 -24.22 25.31 19.19
CA LEU A 168 -24.92 26.24 18.29
C LEU A 168 -26.38 25.83 18.07
N MET A 169 -26.66 24.53 17.90
CA MET A 169 -28.02 24.01 17.77
C MET A 169 -28.78 24.05 19.10
N GLY A 170 -28.11 23.78 20.22
CA GLY A 170 -28.67 23.93 21.57
C GLY A 170 -29.09 25.38 21.87
N LEU A 171 -28.29 26.35 21.42
CA LEU A 171 -28.63 27.79 21.49
C LEU A 171 -29.79 28.15 20.57
N SER A 172 -29.87 27.58 19.36
CA SER A 172 -30.99 27.79 18.43
C SER A 172 -32.33 27.23 18.96
N MET A 173 -32.32 26.24 19.85
CA MET A 173 -33.53 25.65 20.44
C MET A 173 -33.95 26.31 21.76
N SER A 174 -33.11 27.18 22.34
CA SER A 174 -33.32 27.83 23.64
C SER A 174 -33.90 29.26 23.56
N ALA A 175 -34.55 29.62 22.44
CA ALA A 175 -35.33 30.86 22.36
C ALA A 175 -36.66 30.69 23.11
N ALA A 176 -36.75 31.31 24.30
CA ALA A 176 -37.83 31.15 25.29
C ALA A 176 -39.25 31.45 24.77
N PRO A 177 -40.30 30.78 25.32
CA PRO A 177 -41.70 31.12 25.08
C PRO A 177 -42.02 32.53 25.62
N GLY A 178 -42.85 33.24 24.86
CA GLY A 178 -43.12 34.67 24.99
C GLY A 178 -43.53 35.14 26.38
N VAL A 179 -42.89 36.23 26.80
CA VAL A 179 -43.33 37.08 27.92
C VAL A 179 -44.65 37.75 27.51
N ASP A 180 -45.78 37.28 28.04
CA ASP A 180 -47.07 37.98 27.96
C ASP A 180 -47.03 39.18 28.92
N ARG A 181 -46.95 40.38 28.35
CA ARG A 181 -47.16 41.64 29.07
C ARG A 181 -48.65 41.95 29.05
N ARG A 182 -49.39 41.51 30.06
CA ARG A 182 -50.71 42.08 30.38
C ARG A 182 -50.92 42.28 31.88
N ASN A 183 -51.21 43.55 32.16
CA ASN A 183 -51.82 44.20 33.32
C ASN A 183 -50.96 44.43 34.56
#